data_AF-A0A2K8M9I8-F1
#
_entry.id   AF-A0A2K8M9I8-F1
#
_cell.length_a   1.000
_cell.length_b   1.000
_cell.length_c   1.000
_cell.angle_alpha   90.00
_cell.angle_beta   90.00
_cell.angle_gamma   90.00
#
_symmetry.space_group_name_H-M   'P 1'
#
loop_
_entity.id
_entity.type
_entity.pdbx_description
1 polymer ?
#
loop_
_entity_poly.entity_id
_entity_poly.type
_entity_poly.pdbx_seq_one_letter_code
_entity_poly.pdbx_strand_id
1 'polypeptide(L)'
;MGTGSMRDYRAEIRKYMAEHQVNYTTAKRAVDTAAAAPSGPPDDGFGGHEFDYEARTDLFRCHLCGQYEATARSDDGPIEPCTGLPGYGGDTERVYLLLHENPRRADLGTAWIAGRIRETGIGRTVRFGCRDGRWLVESAPRVVDELQRRVGEIPCTLVDGGTAPAFTGAEQLSSAEGRQVIAENYAAYVAKYGVPQ
;
A
#
# COMPACT_ATOMS: atom_id res chain seq x y z
N MET A 1 -13.27 -0.06 -26.57
CA MET A 1 -14.03 1.05 -27.20
C MET A 1 -13.82 2.28 -26.33
N GLY A 2 -13.39 3.45 -26.78
CA GLY A 2 -12.84 3.87 -28.07
C GLY A 2 -11.74 4.91 -27.79
N THR A 3 -10.80 5.04 -28.71
CA THR A 3 -9.76 6.08 -28.70
C THR A 3 -10.41 7.43 -29.00
N GLY A 4 -11.05 8.03 -28.00
CA GLY A 4 -11.48 9.42 -28.06
C GLY A 4 -10.24 10.31 -28.09
N SER A 5 -10.13 11.18 -29.09
CA SER A 5 -9.02 12.12 -29.18
C SER A 5 -9.01 13.00 -27.93
N MET A 6 -7.83 13.35 -27.40
CA MET A 6 -7.70 14.26 -26.26
C MET A 6 -8.40 15.63 -26.50
N ARG A 7 -8.69 15.93 -27.78
CA ARG A 7 -9.49 17.09 -28.23
C ARG A 7 -10.97 16.98 -27.85
N ASP A 8 -11.54 15.77 -27.89
CA ASP A 8 -12.96 15.49 -27.62
C ASP A 8 -13.23 15.54 -26.11
N TYR A 9 -12.32 14.95 -25.32
CA TYR A 9 -12.35 15.02 -23.85
C TYR A 9 -12.34 16.47 -23.32
N ARG A 10 -11.49 17.33 -23.89
CA ARG A 10 -11.46 18.76 -23.52
C ARG A 10 -12.69 19.54 -24.00
N ALA A 11 -13.41 19.05 -25.01
CA ALA A 11 -14.67 19.66 -25.43
C ALA A 11 -15.80 19.29 -24.45
N GLU A 12 -15.84 18.05 -23.98
CA GLU A 12 -16.80 17.57 -22.98
C GLU A 12 -16.67 18.28 -21.63
N ILE A 13 -15.44 18.47 -21.14
CA ILE A 13 -15.21 19.23 -19.90
C ILE A 13 -15.70 20.68 -20.05
N ARG A 14 -15.40 21.33 -21.18
CA ARG A 14 -15.83 22.72 -21.42
C ARG A 14 -17.34 22.84 -21.53
N LYS A 15 -17.99 21.85 -22.14
CA LYS A 15 -19.44 21.78 -22.21
C LYS A 15 -20.05 21.63 -20.81
N TYR A 16 -19.54 20.71 -19.99
CA TYR A 16 -20.01 20.50 -18.62
C TYR A 16 -19.82 21.74 -17.74
N MET A 17 -18.67 22.44 -17.86
CA MET A 17 -18.43 23.71 -17.17
C MET A 17 -19.47 24.76 -17.55
N ALA A 18 -19.81 24.88 -18.82
CA ALA A 18 -20.77 25.87 -19.31
C ALA A 18 -22.21 25.56 -18.87
N GLU A 19 -22.60 24.28 -18.90
CA GLU A 19 -23.95 23.82 -18.54
C GLU A 19 -24.21 23.91 -17.03
N HIS A 20 -23.18 23.66 -16.21
CA HIS A 20 -23.33 23.58 -14.74
C HIS A 20 -22.67 24.73 -13.97
N GLN A 21 -22.07 25.70 -14.67
CA GLN A 21 -21.36 26.85 -14.09
C GLN A 21 -20.32 26.48 -13.02
N VAL A 22 -19.63 25.36 -13.23
CA VAL A 22 -18.60 24.84 -12.31
C VAL A 22 -17.19 25.08 -12.83
N ASN A 23 -16.22 25.10 -11.92
CA ASN A 23 -14.81 25.20 -12.29
C ASN A 23 -14.32 23.92 -13.00
N TYR A 24 -13.16 24.05 -13.66
CA TYR A 24 -12.56 22.98 -14.47
C TYR A 24 -12.31 21.69 -13.68
N THR A 25 -11.85 21.80 -12.42
CA THR A 25 -11.55 20.63 -11.59
C THR A 25 -12.80 19.82 -11.28
N THR A 26 -13.91 20.51 -10.95
CA THR A 26 -15.21 19.88 -10.71
C THR A 26 -15.76 19.27 -11.99
N ALA A 27 -15.72 20.00 -13.11
CA ALA A 27 -16.19 19.48 -14.40
C ALA A 27 -15.36 18.28 -14.89
N LYS A 28 -14.04 18.32 -14.72
CA LYS A 28 -13.15 17.21 -15.06
C LYS A 28 -13.51 15.96 -14.27
N ARG A 29 -13.67 16.08 -12.94
CA ARG A 29 -14.08 14.95 -12.10
C ARG A 29 -15.43 14.40 -12.54
N ALA A 30 -16.40 15.25 -12.84
CA ALA A 30 -17.72 14.81 -13.27
C ALA A 30 -17.69 14.05 -14.60
N VAL A 31 -16.91 14.53 -15.58
CA VAL A 31 -16.70 13.83 -16.86
C VAL A 31 -15.96 12.50 -16.66
N ASP A 32 -14.94 12.48 -15.80
CA ASP A 32 -14.21 11.26 -15.45
C ASP A 32 -15.09 10.23 -14.73
N THR A 33 -15.98 10.69 -13.84
CA THR A 33 -16.94 9.86 -13.12
C THR A 33 -18.05 9.35 -14.05
N ALA A 34 -18.54 10.17 -14.98
CA ALA A 34 -19.56 9.76 -15.94
C ALA A 34 -19.04 8.73 -16.95
N ALA A 35 -17.73 8.71 -17.21
CA ALA A 35 -17.08 7.69 -18.02
C ALA A 35 -16.86 6.36 -17.28
N ALA A 36 -17.03 6.33 -15.95
CA ALA A 36 -16.92 5.13 -15.13
C ALA A 36 -18.32 4.59 -14.80
N ALA A 37 -18.72 3.47 -15.40
CA ALA A 37 -19.94 2.77 -14.98
C ALA A 37 -19.76 2.18 -13.56
N PRO A 38 -20.76 2.26 -12.67
CA PRO A 38 -20.61 1.80 -11.29
C PRO A 38 -21.05 0.34 -11.14
N SER A 39 -20.25 -0.48 -10.44
CA SER A 39 -20.73 -1.72 -9.82
C SER A 39 -19.87 -2.06 -8.60
N GLY A 40 -20.42 -1.82 -7.40
CA GLY A 40 -19.89 -2.40 -6.16
C GLY A 40 -20.06 -1.48 -4.95
N PRO A 41 -20.48 -2.00 -3.78
CA PRO A 41 -20.22 -1.35 -2.51
C PRO A 41 -18.70 -1.30 -2.27
N PRO A 42 -18.23 -0.43 -1.36
CA PRO A 42 -16.88 0.10 -1.40
C PRO A 42 -15.92 -0.77 -0.56
N ASP A 43 -14.70 -0.94 -1.12
CA ASP A 43 -13.53 -1.77 -0.74
C ASP A 43 -13.43 -2.22 0.74
N ASP A 44 -13.20 -3.51 0.91
CA ASP A 44 -13.93 -4.39 1.82
C ASP A 44 -13.02 -5.21 2.76
N GLY A 45 -11.85 -4.67 3.14
CA GLY A 45 -11.10 -5.22 4.28
C GLY A 45 -9.91 -6.13 3.93
N PHE A 46 -9.30 -5.97 2.76
CA PHE A 46 -8.15 -6.77 2.34
C PHE A 46 -6.75 -6.28 2.80
N GLY A 47 -6.67 -5.52 3.90
CA GLY A 47 -5.45 -5.56 4.74
C GLY A 47 -4.08 -5.21 4.12
N GLY A 48 -4.00 -4.63 2.90
CA GLY A 48 -2.75 -4.10 2.34
C GLY A 48 -2.24 -4.70 1.04
N HIS A 49 -3.07 -5.43 0.30
CA HIS A 49 -2.81 -5.76 -1.09
C HIS A 49 -3.87 -5.07 -1.97
N GLU A 50 -3.44 -4.34 -3.00
CA GLU A 50 -4.34 -3.91 -4.10
C GLU A 50 -4.50 -5.13 -5.01
N PHE A 51 -5.71 -5.66 -5.08
CA PHE A 51 -6.07 -6.78 -5.94
C PHE A 51 -6.83 -6.26 -7.15
N ASP A 52 -6.54 -6.82 -8.33
CA ASP A 52 -7.39 -6.66 -9.50
C ASP A 52 -8.28 -7.90 -9.63
N TYR A 53 -9.57 -7.66 -9.92
CA TYR A 53 -10.51 -8.71 -10.29
C TYR A 53 -10.22 -9.16 -11.72
N GLU A 54 -9.87 -10.42 -11.93
CA GLU A 54 -9.67 -10.95 -13.27
C GLU A 54 -11.02 -11.45 -13.82
N ALA A 55 -11.66 -10.65 -14.67
CA ALA A 55 -13.05 -10.82 -15.14
C ALA A 55 -13.40 -12.14 -15.87
N ARG A 56 -12.49 -13.11 -15.93
CA ARG A 56 -12.66 -14.43 -16.56
C ARG A 56 -12.65 -15.60 -15.58
N THR A 57 -12.30 -15.40 -14.30
CA THR A 57 -12.26 -16.42 -13.24
C THR A 57 -12.72 -15.85 -11.89
N ASP A 58 -13.08 -16.68 -10.91
CA ASP A 58 -13.48 -16.24 -9.54
C ASP A 58 -12.28 -15.85 -8.64
N LEU A 59 -11.13 -15.52 -9.24
CA LEU A 59 -9.86 -15.28 -8.55
C LEU A 59 -9.55 -13.79 -8.36
N PHE A 60 -8.95 -13.45 -7.20
CA PHE A 60 -8.36 -12.13 -6.93
C PHE A 60 -6.87 -12.17 -7.22
N ARG A 61 -6.36 -11.34 -8.13
CA ARG A 61 -4.93 -11.30 -8.50
C ARG A 61 -4.23 -10.09 -7.91
N CYS A 62 -3.15 -10.32 -7.17
CA CYS A 62 -2.29 -9.24 -6.70
C CYS A 62 -1.57 -8.59 -7.90
N HIS A 63 -1.82 -7.31 -8.17
CA HIS A 63 -1.23 -6.61 -9.32
C HIS A 63 0.30 -6.41 -9.21
N LEU A 64 0.88 -6.56 -8.01
CA LEU A 64 2.32 -6.39 -7.75
C LEU A 64 3.14 -7.68 -7.92
N CYS A 65 2.61 -8.82 -7.48
CA CYS A 65 3.32 -10.10 -7.53
C CYS A 65 2.63 -11.15 -8.41
N GLY A 66 1.45 -10.84 -8.96
CA GLY A 66 0.68 -11.71 -9.83
C GLY A 66 0.04 -12.92 -9.15
N GLN A 67 0.14 -13.03 -7.82
CA GLN A 67 -0.37 -14.15 -7.03
C GLN A 67 -1.85 -14.01 -6.71
N TYR A 68 -2.56 -15.13 -6.67
CA TYR A 68 -3.98 -15.14 -6.37
C TYR A 68 -4.27 -15.47 -4.90
N GLU A 69 -5.19 -14.75 -4.27
CA GLU A 69 -5.72 -15.09 -2.94
C GLU A 69 -7.23 -15.39 -3.05
N ALA A 70 -7.69 -16.35 -2.25
CA ALA A 70 -8.61 -17.42 -2.69
C ALA A 70 -9.98 -16.98 -3.23
N THR A 71 -10.31 -17.40 -4.46
CA THR A 71 -11.17 -18.58 -4.75
C THR A 71 -11.34 -18.82 -6.26
N ALA A 72 -10.43 -19.50 -6.95
CA ALA A 72 -10.87 -20.34 -8.08
C ALA A 72 -9.87 -21.45 -8.35
N ARG A 73 -10.44 -22.61 -8.56
CA ARG A 73 -9.79 -23.79 -9.10
C ARG A 73 -9.07 -23.41 -10.40
N SER A 74 -7.84 -23.88 -10.58
CA SER A 74 -7.39 -24.13 -11.94
C SER A 74 -8.20 -25.31 -12.46
N ASP A 75 -8.65 -25.22 -13.71
CA ASP A 75 -9.34 -26.29 -14.41
C ASP A 75 -8.60 -27.62 -14.19
N ASP A 76 -9.22 -28.52 -13.43
CA ASP A 76 -8.78 -29.86 -13.02
C ASP A 76 -7.37 -30.03 -12.38
N GLY A 77 -6.73 -28.96 -11.89
CA GLY A 77 -5.38 -29.00 -11.27
C GLY A 77 -5.31 -28.60 -9.78
N PRO A 78 -4.27 -29.03 -9.03
CA PRO A 78 -4.07 -28.61 -7.64
C PRO A 78 -3.61 -27.14 -7.54
N ILE A 79 -3.99 -26.47 -6.45
CA ILE A 79 -3.56 -25.11 -6.12
C ILE A 79 -2.11 -25.14 -5.62
N GLU A 80 -1.21 -24.36 -6.22
CA GLU A 80 0.18 -24.24 -5.76
C GLU A 80 0.34 -23.13 -4.70
N PRO A 81 1.12 -23.37 -3.63
CA PRO A 81 1.39 -22.36 -2.60
C PRO A 81 2.20 -21.16 -3.12
N CYS A 82 1.89 -19.95 -2.63
CA CYS A 82 2.69 -18.75 -2.86
C CYS A 82 4.12 -18.91 -2.28
N THR A 83 5.15 -18.60 -3.07
CA THR A 83 6.57 -18.73 -2.70
C THR A 83 7.16 -17.53 -1.96
N GLY A 84 6.34 -16.51 -1.63
CA GLY A 84 6.77 -15.30 -0.94
C GLY A 84 7.45 -14.25 -1.84
N LEU A 85 7.98 -13.18 -1.25
CA LEU A 85 8.75 -12.18 -2.00
C LEU A 85 10.10 -12.78 -2.45
N PRO A 86 10.57 -12.49 -3.69
CA PRO A 86 11.86 -13.00 -4.16
C PRO A 86 13.02 -12.67 -3.23
N GLY A 87 13.01 -11.46 -2.64
CA GLY A 87 14.00 -11.02 -1.66
C GLY A 87 13.99 -11.80 -0.34
N TYR A 88 12.93 -12.56 -0.06
CA TYR A 88 12.85 -13.45 1.11
C TYR A 88 13.48 -14.82 0.83
N GLY A 89 13.92 -15.09 -0.40
CA GLY A 89 14.61 -16.33 -0.75
C GLY A 89 13.73 -17.58 -0.67
N GLY A 90 12.43 -17.45 -0.97
CA GLY A 90 11.45 -18.54 -0.90
C GLY A 90 10.83 -18.76 0.48
N ASP A 91 11.17 -17.92 1.46
CA ASP A 91 10.65 -18.03 2.82
C ASP A 91 9.17 -17.61 2.90
N THR A 92 8.36 -18.51 3.46
CA THR A 92 6.93 -18.35 3.65
C THR A 92 6.58 -17.88 5.06
N GLU A 93 7.53 -17.96 6.01
CA GLU A 93 7.36 -17.41 7.34
C GLU A 93 7.42 -15.88 7.30
N ARG A 94 6.80 -15.25 8.31
CA ARG A 94 6.69 -13.79 8.42
C ARG A 94 7.12 -13.33 9.79
N VAL A 95 8.05 -12.39 9.80
CA VAL A 95 8.45 -11.60 10.98
C VAL A 95 8.23 -10.13 10.68
N TYR A 96 8.22 -9.31 11.72
CA TYR A 96 8.03 -7.88 11.56
C TYR A 96 9.16 -7.11 12.25
N LEU A 97 9.50 -5.95 11.70
CA LEU A 97 10.31 -4.94 12.36
C LEU A 97 9.43 -3.75 12.69
N LEU A 98 9.40 -3.36 13.96
CA LEU A 98 8.80 -2.13 14.43
C LEU A 98 9.88 -1.05 14.50
N LEU A 99 9.86 -0.13 13.55
CA LEU A 99 10.81 0.97 13.46
C LEU A 99 10.30 2.20 14.21
N HIS A 100 11.20 2.89 14.91
CA HIS A 100 10.92 4.13 15.61
C HIS A 100 11.45 5.30 14.79
N GLU A 101 10.54 6.12 14.28
CA GLU A 101 10.88 7.29 13.49
C GLU A 101 11.70 8.30 14.30
N ASN A 102 12.69 8.91 13.65
CA ASN A 102 13.46 9.99 14.24
C ASN A 102 12.56 11.23 14.42
N PRO A 103 12.29 11.70 15.65
CA PRO A 103 11.37 12.81 15.91
C PRO A 103 11.89 14.16 15.41
N ARG A 104 13.19 14.25 15.07
CA ARG A 104 13.82 15.46 14.52
C ARG A 104 13.82 15.50 12.99
N ARG A 105 13.30 14.46 12.33
CA ARG A 105 13.19 14.40 10.88
C ARG A 105 12.24 15.50 10.38
N ALA A 106 12.63 16.21 9.33
CA ALA A 106 11.70 17.09 8.62
C ALA A 106 10.62 16.23 7.96
N ASP A 107 9.35 16.64 8.02
CA ASP A 107 8.25 15.82 7.48
C ASP A 107 8.42 15.60 5.96
N LEU A 108 8.70 14.35 5.57
CA LEU A 108 8.80 13.90 4.17
C LEU A 108 7.59 13.07 3.74
N GLY A 109 6.57 12.94 4.59
CA GLY A 109 5.36 12.16 4.35
C GLY A 109 5.55 10.64 4.45
N THR A 110 4.43 9.94 4.58
CA THR A 110 4.36 8.48 4.74
C THR A 110 4.81 7.70 3.50
N ALA A 111 4.51 8.24 2.31
CA ALA A 111 4.89 7.63 1.03
C ALA A 111 6.41 7.54 0.84
N TRP A 112 7.17 8.54 1.31
CA TRP A 112 8.63 8.53 1.23
C TRP A 112 9.23 7.38 2.05
N ILE A 113 8.76 7.18 3.29
CA ILE A 113 9.22 6.09 4.15
C ILE A 113 8.90 4.74 3.51
N ALA A 114 7.66 4.56 3.03
CA ALA A 114 7.26 3.32 2.37
C ALA A 114 8.12 3.02 1.13
N GLY A 115 8.46 4.05 0.34
CA GLY A 115 9.37 3.94 -0.80
C GLY A 115 10.76 3.47 -0.40
N ARG A 116 11.38 4.08 0.62
CA ARG A 116 12.72 3.70 1.10
C ARG A 116 12.76 2.28 1.65
N ILE A 117 11.72 1.86 2.36
CA ILE A 117 11.61 0.48 2.86
C ILE A 117 11.51 -0.50 1.67
N ARG A 118 10.71 -0.17 0.65
CA ARG A 118 10.56 -1.00 -0.55
C ARG A 118 11.87 -1.12 -1.34
N GLU A 119 12.65 -0.05 -1.43
CA GLU A 119 13.97 -0.03 -2.08
C GLU A 119 14.97 -1.01 -1.45
N THR A 120 14.76 -1.42 -0.20
CA THR A 120 15.60 -2.46 0.42
C THR A 120 15.45 -3.82 -0.29
N GLY A 121 14.34 -4.07 -0.98
CA GLY A 121 14.01 -5.33 -1.64
C GLY A 121 13.66 -6.49 -0.70
N ILE A 122 13.78 -6.30 0.61
CA ILE A 122 13.64 -7.34 1.64
C ILE A 122 12.73 -6.91 2.80
N GLY A 123 12.00 -5.82 2.62
CA GLY A 123 11.00 -5.32 3.56
C GLY A 123 9.83 -4.67 2.85
N ARG A 124 8.65 -4.73 3.45
CA ARG A 124 7.45 -4.03 2.97
C ARG A 124 6.67 -3.40 4.11
N THR A 125 6.14 -2.21 3.90
CA THR A 125 5.16 -1.64 4.82
C THR A 125 3.82 -2.34 4.63
N VAL A 126 3.08 -2.53 5.73
CA VAL A 126 1.74 -3.15 5.71
C VAL A 126 0.65 -2.10 5.88
N ARG A 127 -0.58 -2.42 5.48
CA ARG A 127 -1.73 -1.54 5.74
C ARG A 127 -1.93 -1.41 7.25
N PHE A 128 -2.25 -0.20 7.69
CA PHE A 128 -2.28 0.16 9.12
C PHE A 128 -0.94 -0.10 9.83
N GLY A 129 0.17 -0.15 9.10
CA GLY A 129 1.50 -0.38 9.67
C GLY A 129 2.12 0.85 10.36
N CYS A 130 1.52 2.04 10.24
CA CYS A 130 2.08 3.26 10.80
C CYS A 130 1.13 3.92 11.81
N ARG A 131 1.63 4.19 13.02
CA ARG A 131 0.93 4.98 14.05
C ARG A 131 1.92 5.58 15.03
N ASP A 132 1.73 6.86 15.39
CA ASP A 132 2.49 7.57 16.43
C ASP A 132 4.02 7.50 16.22
N GLY A 133 4.49 7.72 14.99
CA GLY A 133 5.92 7.65 14.65
C GLY A 133 6.52 6.24 14.70
N ARG A 134 5.69 5.19 14.78
CA ARG A 134 6.12 3.79 14.71
C ARG A 134 5.68 3.17 13.39
N TRP A 135 6.59 2.43 12.78
CA TRP A 135 6.44 1.85 11.44
C TRP A 135 6.66 0.35 11.46
N LEU A 136 5.63 -0.41 11.13
CA LEU A 136 5.68 -1.85 11.02
C LEU A 136 6.06 -2.26 9.60
N VAL A 137 7.13 -3.05 9.51
CA VAL A 137 7.69 -3.57 8.26
C VAL A 137 7.66 -5.08 8.30
N GLU A 138 7.01 -5.71 7.33
CA GLU A 138 7.03 -7.16 7.17
C GLU A 138 8.32 -7.60 6.46
N SER A 139 8.87 -8.71 6.93
CA SER A 139 10.03 -9.40 6.36
C SER A 139 9.94 -10.91 6.59
N ALA A 140 11.03 -11.60 6.28
CA ALA A 140 11.20 -13.02 6.55
C ALA A 140 12.37 -13.25 7.55
N PRO A 141 12.30 -14.29 8.40
CA PRO A 141 13.33 -14.59 9.40
C PRO A 141 14.76 -14.55 8.83
N ARG A 142 14.95 -15.08 7.62
CA ARG A 142 16.28 -15.19 7.01
C ARG A 142 16.93 -13.85 6.66
N VAL A 143 16.16 -12.78 6.48
CA VAL A 143 16.64 -11.49 5.96
C VAL A 143 16.34 -10.31 6.88
N VAL A 144 15.71 -10.55 8.03
CA VAL A 144 15.28 -9.49 8.96
C VAL A 144 16.45 -8.71 9.56
N ASP A 145 17.57 -9.37 9.88
CA ASP A 145 18.78 -8.69 10.38
C ASP A 145 19.38 -7.75 9.33
N GLU A 146 19.43 -8.20 8.08
CA GLU A 146 19.91 -7.38 6.96
C GLU A 146 18.93 -6.24 6.65
N LEU A 147 17.62 -6.47 6.78
CA LEU A 147 16.62 -5.41 6.68
C LEU A 147 16.85 -4.37 7.78
N GLN A 148 17.02 -4.79 9.04
CA GLN A 148 17.28 -3.90 10.18
C GLN A 148 18.52 -3.02 9.93
N ARG A 149 19.61 -3.60 9.41
CA ARG A 149 20.80 -2.85 9.03
C ARG A 149 20.51 -1.81 7.95
N ARG A 150 19.85 -2.22 6.85
CA ARG A 150 19.53 -1.31 5.73
C ARG A 150 18.62 -0.17 6.14
N VAL A 151 17.59 -0.43 6.95
CA VAL A 151 16.68 0.63 7.39
C VAL A 151 17.35 1.59 8.37
N GLY A 152 18.26 1.09 9.22
CA GLY A 152 19.08 1.93 10.10
C GLY A 152 20.01 2.89 9.36
N GLU A 153 20.33 2.60 8.09
CA GLU A 153 21.18 3.44 7.23
C GLU A 153 20.39 4.44 6.38
N ILE A 154 19.05 4.39 6.36
CA ILE A 154 18.23 5.29 5.54
C ILE A 154 18.44 6.73 6.04
N PRO A 155 19.02 7.63 5.22
CA PRO A 155 19.26 9.00 5.65
C PRO A 155 17.99 9.84 5.52
N CYS A 156 17.83 10.81 6.41
CA CYS A 156 16.82 11.84 6.34
C CYS A 156 17.40 13.22 6.68
N THR A 157 16.73 14.26 6.18
CA THR A 157 17.01 15.64 6.58
C THR A 157 16.32 15.94 7.91
N LEU A 158 17.04 16.58 8.82
CA LEU A 158 16.52 17.04 10.11
C LEU A 158 15.90 18.44 9.99
N VAL A 159 15.06 18.79 10.96
CA VAL A 159 14.41 20.12 11.05
C VAL A 159 15.40 21.30 11.11
N ASP A 160 16.63 21.07 11.56
CA ASP A 160 17.71 22.06 11.62
C ASP A 160 18.60 22.08 10.37
N GLY A 161 18.24 21.31 9.34
CA GLY A 161 19.00 21.20 8.08
C GLY A 161 20.15 20.19 8.12
N GLY A 162 20.36 19.49 9.24
CA GLY A 162 21.32 18.38 9.33
C GLY A 162 20.84 17.10 8.62
N THR A 163 21.70 16.08 8.59
CA THR A 163 21.35 14.72 8.11
C THR A 163 21.55 13.70 9.23
N ALA A 164 20.60 12.79 9.39
CA ALA A 164 20.68 11.68 10.35
C ALA A 164 19.87 10.47 9.85
N PRO A 165 19.97 9.30 10.50
CA PRO A 165 19.08 8.18 10.23
C PRO A 165 17.60 8.55 10.37
N ALA A 166 16.77 8.05 9.46
CA ALA A 166 15.32 8.21 9.47
C ALA A 166 14.66 7.52 10.67
N PHE A 167 15.32 6.50 11.22
CA PHE A 167 14.84 5.74 12.38
C PHE A 167 15.89 5.76 13.48
N THR A 168 15.45 5.93 14.73
CA THR A 168 16.32 5.93 15.91
C THR A 168 16.38 4.57 16.60
N GLY A 169 15.54 3.62 16.18
CA GLY A 169 15.50 2.27 16.73
C GLY A 169 14.65 1.33 15.88
N ALA A 170 14.86 0.03 16.10
CA ALA A 170 14.11 -1.05 15.50
C ALA A 170 13.96 -2.19 16.51
N GLU A 171 12.77 -2.76 16.59
CA GLU A 171 12.46 -3.94 17.40
C GLU A 171 11.96 -5.05 16.48
N GLN A 172 12.54 -6.24 16.59
CA GLN A 172 12.03 -7.41 15.88
C GLN A 172 10.86 -8.01 16.65
N LEU A 173 9.75 -8.19 15.95
CA LEU A 173 8.54 -8.81 16.44
C LEU A 173 8.32 -10.16 15.76
N SER A 174 7.76 -11.10 16.51
CA SER A 174 7.21 -12.32 15.94
C SER A 174 6.04 -12.01 14.99
N SER A 175 5.67 -13.03 14.21
CA SER A 175 4.50 -12.97 13.33
C SER A 175 3.21 -12.60 14.09
N ALA A 176 3.03 -13.12 15.30
CA ALA A 176 1.84 -12.89 16.12
C ALA A 176 1.80 -11.45 16.67
N GLU A 177 2.92 -10.97 17.20
CA GLU A 177 3.04 -9.61 17.73
C GLU A 177 2.85 -8.55 16.64
N GLY A 178 3.44 -8.74 15.45
CA GLY A 178 3.22 -7.82 14.34
C GLY A 178 1.76 -7.78 13.89
N ARG A 179 1.06 -8.92 13.84
CA ARG A 179 -0.39 -8.97 13.56
C ARG A 179 -1.22 -8.26 14.62
N GLN A 180 -0.83 -8.36 15.89
CA GLN A 180 -1.49 -7.63 16.96
C GLN A 180 -1.35 -6.12 16.77
N VAL A 181 -0.15 -5.62 16.43
CA VAL A 181 0.06 -4.19 16.14
C VAL A 181 -0.81 -3.71 14.98
N ILE A 182 -0.95 -4.51 13.91
CA ILE A 182 -1.85 -4.19 12.78
C ILE A 182 -3.31 -4.07 13.26
N ALA A 183 -3.78 -5.03 14.06
CA ALA A 183 -5.15 -5.03 14.58
C ALA A 183 -5.42 -3.81 15.48
N GLU A 184 -4.47 -3.45 16.35
CA GLU A 184 -4.56 -2.27 17.21
C GLU A 184 -4.59 -0.97 16.39
N ASN A 185 -3.72 -0.87 15.38
CA ASN A 185 -3.67 0.30 14.51
C ASN A 185 -4.94 0.42 13.66
N TYR A 186 -5.50 -0.70 13.17
CA TYR A 186 -6.77 -0.73 12.49
C TYR A 186 -7.92 -0.28 13.39
N ALA A 187 -8.02 -0.80 14.61
CA ALA A 187 -9.05 -0.38 15.56
C ALA A 187 -8.97 1.13 15.86
N ALA A 188 -7.77 1.66 16.03
CA ALA A 188 -7.55 3.10 16.20
C ALA A 188 -7.93 3.91 14.96
N TYR A 189 -7.61 3.41 13.77
CA TYR A 189 -8.02 4.02 12.51
C TYR A 189 -9.55 4.08 12.40
N VAL A 190 -10.23 2.96 12.63
CA VAL A 190 -11.70 2.85 12.55
C VAL A 190 -12.37 3.76 13.57
N ALA A 191 -11.88 3.81 14.80
CA ALA A 191 -12.40 4.71 15.82
C ALA A 191 -12.30 6.19 15.41
N LYS A 192 -11.27 6.56 14.64
CA LYS A 192 -11.02 7.94 14.23
C LYS A 192 -11.71 8.34 12.91
N TYR A 193 -11.74 7.43 11.94
CA TYR A 193 -12.13 7.74 10.56
C TYR A 193 -13.32 6.91 10.06
N GLY A 194 -13.81 5.95 10.85
CA GLY A 194 -14.79 4.95 10.41
C GLY A 194 -14.14 3.77 9.71
N VAL A 195 -14.97 2.77 9.37
CA VAL A 195 -14.50 1.60 8.62
C VAL A 195 -14.07 2.07 7.23
N PRO A 196 -12.80 1.85 6.83
CA PRO A 196 -12.40 2.14 5.47
C PRO A 196 -13.21 1.23 4.55
N GLN A 197 -13.96 1.89 3.66
CA GLN A 197 -14.58 1.28 2.50
C GLN A 197 -13.57 1.33 1.34
#